data_AF-A0A485KCT3-F1
#
_entry.id   AF-A0A485KCT3-F1
#
_cell.length_a   1.000
_cell.length_b   1.000
_cell.length_c   1.000
_cell.angle_alpha   90.00
_cell.angle_beta   90.00
_cell.angle_gamma   90.00
#
_symmetry.space_group_name_H-M   'P 1'
#
loop_
_entity.id
_entity.type
_entity.pdbx_description
1 polymer ?
#
loop_
_entity_poly.entity_id
_entity_poly.type
_entity_poly.pdbx_seq_one_letter_code
_entity_poly.pdbx_strand_id
1 'polypeptide(L)'
;MTLLSSSFDSMSNSVSAIEYPTDLTFYLRKIVAYVTYAMISVAALVLIFVGLSRGHVEVLNLLELQRVGAIVWIGRPLLFVRSLTAVGLLSTANLALVYNGFVSYFIVTQNPWYKTLLAANEVTWMVAIVNDIAMAFTREHTIYYATINSILVWLATAILGLTTPVQHSATTNKQCSVIQMDFQVVCTSGVVAIGRLSRLALILGMVLGFNLGCFVIAKCLVRRQLPPAAKCLFLYAGTRYLFMTNRWTYKNVYYMDRASAILNGILTLRWKQAMFGLDIKLWRTFRVDLWDESDIPVDHPLSEATSFALLLCLEGD
;
A
#
# COMPACT_ATOMS: atom_id res chain seq x y z
N MET A 1 -9.65 -17.01 65.00
CA MET A 1 -8.86 -15.77 65.07
C MET A 1 -8.94 -15.13 63.69
N THR A 2 -9.77 -14.10 63.55
CA THR A 2 -9.98 -13.38 62.27
C THR A 2 -9.03 -12.18 62.25
N LEU A 3 -7.95 -12.27 61.48
CA LEU A 3 -7.04 -11.14 61.26
C LEU A 3 -7.70 -10.18 60.27
N LEU A 4 -8.13 -9.01 60.75
CA LEU A 4 -8.47 -7.87 59.92
C LEU A 4 -7.15 -7.24 59.43
N SER A 5 -6.88 -7.36 58.12
CA SER A 5 -5.75 -6.66 57.51
C SER A 5 -6.03 -5.16 57.46
N SER A 6 -5.04 -4.34 57.81
CA SER A 6 -5.11 -2.88 57.72
C SER A 6 -5.32 -2.42 56.27
N SER A 7 -5.97 -1.26 56.07
CA SER A 7 -6.06 -0.62 54.76
C SER A 7 -4.65 -0.32 54.24
N PHE A 8 -4.26 -0.96 53.15
CA PHE A 8 -3.01 -0.66 52.46
C PHE A 8 -3.17 0.62 51.64
N ASP A 9 -2.17 1.50 51.70
CA ASP A 9 -2.05 2.60 50.75
C ASP A 9 -1.94 2.04 49.33
N SER A 10 -2.52 2.76 48.37
CA SER A 10 -2.52 2.36 46.96
C SER A 10 -1.08 2.34 46.43
N MET A 11 -0.45 1.15 46.40
CA MET A 11 0.86 0.98 45.80
C MET A 11 0.77 1.17 44.28
N SER A 12 1.30 2.30 43.81
CA SER A 12 1.58 2.55 42.40
C SER A 12 2.83 1.75 42.00
N ASN A 13 2.65 0.51 41.54
CA ASN A 13 3.71 -0.19 40.82
C ASN A 13 3.84 0.40 39.41
N SER A 14 5.01 0.93 39.08
CA SER A 14 5.32 1.31 37.71
C SER A 14 5.35 0.06 36.84
N VAL A 15 4.66 0.09 35.69
CA VAL A 15 4.69 -0.99 34.70
C VAL A 15 6.11 -1.09 34.15
N SER A 16 6.66 -2.30 34.09
CA SER A 16 8.02 -2.53 33.58
C SER A 16 8.13 -2.04 32.13
N ALA A 17 9.19 -1.30 31.80
CA ALA A 17 9.42 -0.75 30.46
C ALA A 17 9.42 -1.82 29.36
N ILE A 18 9.79 -3.07 29.70
CA ILE A 18 9.83 -4.23 28.79
C ILE A 18 8.43 -4.80 28.49
N GLU A 19 7.44 -4.57 29.36
CA GLU A 19 6.04 -4.98 29.14
C GLU A 19 5.24 -3.98 28.33
N TYR A 20 5.83 -2.85 27.92
CA TYR A 20 5.15 -1.86 27.09
C TYR A 20 4.96 -2.39 25.65
N PRO A 21 3.72 -2.60 25.17
CA PRO A 21 3.45 -2.93 23.77
C PRO A 21 3.73 -1.76 22.81
N THR A 22 4.33 -0.66 23.27
CA THR A 22 4.61 0.54 22.48
C THR A 22 5.65 0.32 21.42
N ASP A 23 6.56 -0.65 21.58
CA ASP A 23 7.64 -0.86 20.61
C ASP A 23 7.08 -1.23 19.24
N LEU A 24 6.19 -2.23 19.17
CA LEU A 24 5.56 -2.62 17.90
C LEU A 24 4.72 -1.47 17.31
N THR A 25 3.86 -0.82 18.11
CA THR A 25 3.04 0.30 17.63
C THR A 25 3.88 1.47 17.14
N PHE A 26 5.02 1.74 17.79
CA PHE A 26 5.97 2.76 17.38
C PHE A 26 6.60 2.42 16.03
N TYR A 27 7.10 1.20 15.85
CA TYR A 27 7.66 0.76 14.57
C TYR A 27 6.62 0.79 13.44
N LEU A 28 5.41 0.28 13.67
CA LEU A 28 4.33 0.33 12.68
C LEU A 28 3.99 1.78 12.29
N ARG A 29 3.88 2.69 13.28
CA ARG A 29 3.63 4.11 13.02
C ARG A 29 4.77 4.75 12.21
N LYS A 30 6.03 4.44 12.52
CA LYS A 30 7.19 4.94 11.77
C LYS A 30 7.22 4.42 10.34
N ILE A 31 6.89 3.15 10.12
CA ILE A 31 6.77 2.55 8.78
C ILE A 31 5.65 3.25 8.01
N VAL A 32 4.45 3.39 8.59
CA VAL A 32 3.34 4.09 7.94
C VAL A 32 3.74 5.53 7.59
N ALA A 33 4.39 6.26 8.50
CA ALA A 33 4.88 7.61 8.23
C ALA A 33 5.89 7.64 7.08
N TYR A 34 6.90 6.76 7.11
CA TYR A 34 7.89 6.63 6.04
C TYR A 34 7.24 6.40 4.69
N VAL A 35 6.32 5.43 4.58
CA VAL A 35 5.61 5.14 3.33
C VAL A 35 4.83 6.36 2.85
N THR A 36 4.16 7.09 3.75
CA THR A 36 3.43 8.32 3.39
C THR A 36 4.36 9.39 2.82
N TYR A 37 5.48 9.68 3.50
CA TYR A 37 6.44 10.69 3.03
C TYR A 37 7.10 10.27 1.70
N ALA A 38 7.46 9.00 1.56
CA ALA A 38 8.02 8.47 0.32
C ALA A 38 7.01 8.62 -0.84
N MET A 39 5.75 8.24 -0.66
CA MET A 39 4.70 8.40 -1.68
C MET A 39 4.49 9.88 -2.07
N ILE A 40 4.49 10.79 -1.10
CA ILE A 40 4.40 12.23 -1.37
C ILE A 40 5.60 12.69 -2.21
N SER A 41 6.81 12.24 -1.88
CA SER A 41 8.02 12.61 -2.64
C SER A 41 7.97 12.09 -4.09
N VAL A 42 7.54 10.84 -4.31
CA VAL A 42 7.39 10.26 -5.65
C VAL A 42 6.30 10.98 -6.43
N ALA A 43 5.16 11.28 -5.81
CA ALA A 43 4.09 12.05 -6.44
C ALA A 43 4.56 13.46 -6.85
N ALA A 44 5.33 14.15 -5.99
CA ALA A 44 5.90 15.45 -6.31
C ALA A 44 6.89 15.37 -7.47
N LEU A 45 7.74 14.35 -7.51
CA LEU A 45 8.65 14.09 -8.64
C LEU A 45 7.87 13.86 -9.93
N VAL A 46 6.82 13.02 -9.90
CA VAL A 46 5.95 12.81 -11.07
C VAL A 46 5.38 14.14 -11.58
N LEU A 47 4.83 14.97 -10.70
CA LEU A 47 4.27 16.29 -11.08
C LEU A 47 5.32 17.23 -11.70
N ILE A 48 6.53 17.26 -11.15
CA ILE A 48 7.65 18.04 -11.73
C ILE A 48 7.92 17.58 -13.16
N PHE A 49 7.95 16.27 -13.41
CA PHE A 49 8.23 15.74 -14.74
C PHE A 49 7.07 15.86 -15.72
N VAL A 50 5.82 15.87 -15.24
CA VAL A 50 4.66 16.28 -16.05
C VAL A 50 4.85 17.71 -16.55
N GLY A 51 5.26 18.63 -15.67
CA GLY A 51 5.58 20.01 -16.03
C GLY A 51 6.75 20.13 -17.03
N LEU A 52 7.86 19.42 -16.76
CA LEU A 52 9.03 19.41 -17.65
C LEU A 52 8.72 18.83 -19.03
N SER A 53 7.75 17.92 -19.14
CA SER A 53 7.31 17.32 -20.40
C SER A 53 6.17 18.11 -21.07
N ARG A 54 5.87 19.32 -20.59
CA ARG A 54 4.79 20.19 -21.08
C ARG A 54 3.41 19.51 -21.12
N GLY A 55 3.17 18.56 -20.22
CA GLY A 55 1.91 17.80 -20.19
C GLY A 55 1.79 16.67 -21.20
N HIS A 56 2.82 16.38 -22.00
CA HIS A 56 2.85 15.21 -22.89
C HIS A 56 3.13 13.95 -22.08
N VAL A 57 2.11 13.45 -21.39
CA VAL A 57 2.20 12.27 -20.51
C VAL A 57 0.94 11.41 -20.66
N GLU A 58 1.09 10.09 -20.48
CA GLU A 58 -0.07 9.20 -20.43
C GLU A 58 -0.72 9.27 -19.04
N VAL A 59 -1.78 10.07 -18.91
CA VAL A 59 -2.47 10.33 -17.63
C VAL A 59 -2.98 9.04 -16.98
N LEU A 60 -3.39 8.05 -17.79
CA LEU A 60 -3.85 6.75 -17.27
C LEU A 60 -2.74 6.00 -16.54
N ASN A 61 -1.48 6.10 -17.00
CA ASN A 61 -0.34 5.50 -16.31
C ASN A 61 -0.06 6.21 -14.99
N LEU A 62 -0.41 7.50 -14.85
CA LEU A 62 -0.24 8.24 -13.59
C LEU A 62 -1.14 7.72 -12.47
N LEU A 63 -2.32 7.18 -12.83
CA LEU A 63 -3.24 6.55 -11.86
C LEU A 63 -2.66 5.25 -11.27
N GLU A 64 -1.67 4.67 -11.93
CA GLU A 64 -0.96 3.48 -11.47
C GLU A 64 0.16 3.79 -10.46
N LEU A 65 0.24 5.03 -9.94
CA LEU A 65 1.18 5.41 -8.88
C LEU A 65 1.09 4.49 -7.67
N GLN A 66 -0.13 4.12 -7.26
CA GLN A 66 -0.35 3.26 -6.11
C GLN A 66 0.09 1.80 -6.38
N ARG A 67 -0.17 1.28 -7.57
CA ARG A 67 0.07 -0.14 -7.88
C ARG A 67 1.48 -0.42 -8.35
N VAL A 68 2.06 0.53 -9.08
CA VAL A 68 3.36 0.36 -9.70
C VAL A 68 4.40 1.23 -9.02
N GLY A 69 4.17 2.55 -8.97
CA GLY A 69 5.12 3.49 -8.38
C GLY A 69 5.49 3.12 -6.94
N ALA A 70 4.50 2.86 -6.09
CA ALA A 70 4.75 2.50 -4.71
C ALA A 70 5.56 1.20 -4.56
N ILE A 71 5.22 0.15 -5.31
CA ILE A 71 5.93 -1.13 -5.22
C ILE A 71 7.40 -0.96 -5.63
N VAL A 72 7.65 -0.13 -6.64
CA VAL A 72 8.98 0.14 -7.16
C VAL A 72 9.84 0.96 -6.21
N TRP A 73 9.29 2.04 -5.64
CA TRP A 73 10.05 3.00 -4.84
C TRP A 73 10.19 2.62 -3.37
N ILE A 74 9.20 1.89 -2.83
CA ILE A 74 9.08 1.62 -1.39
C ILE A 74 9.28 0.13 -1.12
N GLY A 75 8.79 -0.73 -2.02
CA GLY A 75 8.87 -2.17 -1.88
C GLY A 75 7.65 -2.81 -1.21
N ARG A 76 7.37 -4.05 -1.60
CA ARG A 76 6.21 -4.84 -1.14
C ARG A 76 6.17 -5.05 0.38
N PRO A 77 7.28 -5.34 1.09
CA PRO A 77 7.22 -5.64 2.52
C PRO A 77 6.70 -4.45 3.36
N LEU A 78 7.15 -3.23 3.08
CA LEU A 78 6.71 -2.04 3.82
C LEU A 78 5.25 -1.69 3.50
N LEU A 79 4.81 -1.86 2.26
CA LEU A 79 3.41 -1.71 1.86
C LEU A 79 2.51 -2.79 2.48
N PHE A 80 3.02 -4.01 2.65
CA PHE A 80 2.33 -5.09 3.35
C PHE A 80 2.12 -4.74 4.82
N VAL A 81 3.17 -4.28 5.51
CA VAL A 81 3.06 -3.84 6.91
C VAL A 81 2.07 -2.68 7.06
N ARG A 82 2.08 -1.72 6.12
CA ARG A 82 1.14 -0.60 6.10
C ARG A 82 -0.31 -1.07 5.97
N SER A 83 -0.60 -1.92 4.98
CA SER A 83 -1.96 -2.47 4.81
C SER A 83 -2.38 -3.36 5.97
N LEU A 84 -1.49 -4.19 6.51
CA LEU A 84 -1.77 -5.02 7.67
C LEU A 84 -2.11 -4.18 8.90
N THR A 85 -1.43 -3.04 9.10
CA THR A 85 -1.76 -2.08 10.15
C THR A 85 -3.19 -1.55 9.97
N ALA A 86 -3.59 -1.21 8.74
CA ALA A 86 -4.96 -0.75 8.46
C ALA A 86 -6.02 -1.84 8.67
N VAL A 87 -5.73 -3.08 8.26
CA VAL A 87 -6.59 -4.24 8.54
C VAL A 87 -6.73 -4.44 10.05
N GLY A 88 -5.63 -4.30 10.79
CA GLY A 88 -5.63 -4.32 12.25
C GLY A 88 -6.54 -3.24 12.84
N LEU A 89 -6.39 -1.99 12.39
CA LEU A 89 -7.22 -0.87 12.82
C LEU A 89 -8.71 -1.08 12.52
N LEU A 90 -9.06 -1.60 11.34
CA LEU A 90 -10.44 -1.97 10.97
C LEU A 90 -10.97 -3.17 11.76
N SER A 91 -10.07 -3.97 12.36
CA SER A 91 -10.40 -5.15 13.15
C SER A 91 -10.36 -4.89 14.66
N THR A 92 -10.09 -3.65 15.09
CA THR A 92 -10.03 -3.22 16.50
C THR A 92 -10.99 -2.07 16.80
N ALA A 93 -11.56 -2.07 18.01
CA ALA A 93 -12.31 -0.93 18.53
C ALA A 93 -11.36 0.20 19.01
N ASN A 94 -11.84 1.45 19.00
CA ASN A 94 -11.09 2.58 19.58
C ASN A 94 -11.54 2.84 21.03
N LEU A 95 -10.62 2.61 21.96
CA LEU A 95 -10.80 2.83 23.40
C LEU A 95 -9.78 3.85 23.87
N ALA A 96 -10.24 4.87 24.59
CA ALA A 96 -9.38 5.82 25.28
C ALA A 96 -9.46 5.56 26.78
N LEU A 97 -8.31 5.46 27.45
CA LEU A 97 -8.24 5.43 28.90
C LEU A 97 -8.26 6.88 29.41
N VAL A 98 -9.28 7.22 30.18
CA VAL A 98 -9.48 8.56 30.76
C VAL A 98 -9.41 8.45 32.27
N TYR A 99 -8.83 9.48 32.91
CA TYR A 99 -8.75 9.60 34.36
C TYR A 99 -9.51 10.86 34.80
N ASN A 100 -10.41 10.71 35.77
CA ASN A 100 -11.22 11.82 36.28
C ASN A 100 -10.71 12.41 37.62
N GLY A 101 -9.50 12.07 38.05
CA GLY A 101 -8.96 12.47 39.36
C GLY A 101 -9.16 11.44 40.47
N PHE A 102 -10.04 10.45 40.28
CA PHE A 102 -10.31 9.40 41.27
C PHE A 102 -10.21 7.99 40.68
N VAL A 103 -10.72 7.78 39.47
CA VAL A 103 -10.77 6.47 38.81
C VAL A 103 -10.35 6.61 37.34
N SER A 104 -9.59 5.63 36.86
CA SER A 104 -9.29 5.44 35.44
C SER A 104 -10.34 4.53 34.80
N TYR A 105 -10.94 4.95 33.70
CA TYR A 105 -11.96 4.18 32.99
C TYR A 105 -11.79 4.29 31.47
N PHE A 106 -12.30 3.30 30.74
CA PHE A 106 -12.27 3.31 29.28
C PHE A 106 -13.53 3.98 28.72
N ILE A 107 -13.33 4.86 27.73
CA ILE A 107 -14.41 5.43 26.93
C ILE A 107 -14.28 4.97 25.48
N VAL A 108 -15.41 4.58 24.89
CA VAL A 108 -15.49 4.24 23.46
C VAL A 108 -15.45 5.53 22.65
N THR A 109 -14.42 5.66 21.83
CA THR A 109 -14.30 6.80 20.92
C THR A 109 -14.83 6.41 19.56
N GLN A 110 -15.83 7.11 19.06
CA GLN A 110 -16.35 6.86 17.72
C GLN A 110 -15.38 7.43 16.69
N ASN A 111 -14.92 6.59 15.76
CA ASN A 111 -14.15 7.07 14.64
C ASN A 111 -15.07 7.78 13.65
N PRO A 112 -14.72 8.99 13.20
CA PRO A 112 -15.46 9.63 12.12
C PRO A 112 -15.36 8.79 10.84
N TRP A 113 -16.41 8.82 10.04
CA TRP A 113 -16.59 7.99 8.83
C TRP A 113 -15.40 8.07 7.86
N TYR A 114 -14.76 9.24 7.73
CA TYR A 114 -13.64 9.45 6.82
C TYR A 114 -12.37 8.70 7.24
N LYS A 115 -12.15 8.45 8.55
CA LYS A 115 -11.02 7.63 9.02
C LYS A 115 -11.23 6.16 8.65
N THR A 116 -12.47 5.69 8.71
CA THR A 116 -12.84 4.33 8.26
C THR A 116 -12.63 4.18 6.76
N LEU A 117 -13.05 5.18 5.97
CA LEU A 117 -12.84 5.18 4.51
C LEU A 117 -11.36 5.23 4.15
N LEU A 118 -10.58 6.04 4.86
CA LEU A 118 -9.13 6.11 4.71
C LEU A 118 -8.49 4.76 5.05
N ALA A 119 -8.84 4.15 6.19
CA ALA A 119 -8.33 2.83 6.56
C ALA A 119 -8.73 1.74 5.55
N ALA A 120 -9.94 1.79 4.99
CA ALA A 120 -10.34 0.90 3.90
C ALA A 120 -9.49 1.13 2.64
N ASN A 121 -9.18 2.39 2.30
CA ASN A 121 -8.26 2.69 1.20
C ASN A 121 -6.88 2.11 1.46
N GLU A 122 -6.39 2.14 2.70
CA GLU A 122 -5.11 1.51 3.06
C GLU A 122 -5.09 -0.02 2.90
N VAL A 123 -6.25 -0.69 2.88
CA VAL A 123 -6.33 -2.13 2.57
C VAL A 123 -6.02 -2.39 1.09
N THR A 124 -6.25 -1.42 0.21
CA THR A 124 -6.00 -1.61 -1.24
C THR A 124 -4.52 -1.77 -1.59
N TRP A 125 -3.59 -1.36 -0.72
CA TRP A 125 -2.17 -1.73 -0.87
C TRP A 125 -1.97 -3.24 -0.82
N MET A 126 -2.70 -3.95 0.04
CA MET A 126 -2.69 -5.42 0.08
C MET A 126 -3.18 -5.99 -1.26
N VAL A 127 -4.25 -5.41 -1.80
CA VAL A 127 -4.80 -5.81 -3.11
C VAL A 127 -3.77 -5.63 -4.22
N ALA A 128 -3.05 -4.50 -4.23
CA ALA A 128 -1.98 -4.25 -5.18
C ALA A 128 -0.86 -5.29 -5.08
N ILE A 129 -0.44 -5.65 -3.86
CA ILE A 129 0.59 -6.69 -3.64
C ILE A 129 0.12 -8.05 -4.13
N VAL A 130 -1.11 -8.44 -3.81
CA VAL A 130 -1.69 -9.72 -4.27
C VAL A 130 -1.82 -9.74 -5.78
N ASN A 131 -2.31 -8.66 -6.41
CA ASN A 131 -2.36 -8.53 -7.86
C ASN A 131 -0.97 -8.67 -8.49
N ASP A 132 0.05 -8.05 -7.89
CA ASP A 132 1.40 -8.10 -8.43
C ASP A 132 2.02 -9.50 -8.31
N ILE A 133 1.83 -10.22 -7.19
CA ILE A 133 2.23 -11.63 -7.08
C ILE A 133 1.46 -12.50 -8.09
N ALA A 134 0.14 -12.29 -8.20
CA ALA A 134 -0.71 -13.02 -9.13
C ALA A 134 -0.31 -12.76 -10.60
N MET A 135 0.26 -11.60 -10.90
CA MET A 135 0.71 -11.19 -12.23
C MET A 135 1.69 -12.18 -12.88
N ALA A 136 2.49 -12.89 -12.08
CA ALA A 136 3.34 -13.97 -12.58
C ALA A 136 2.55 -15.06 -13.34
N PHE A 137 1.30 -15.28 -12.94
CA PHE A 137 0.37 -16.25 -13.52
C PHE A 137 -0.63 -15.60 -14.48
N THR A 138 -1.22 -14.46 -14.10
CA THR A 138 -2.31 -13.81 -14.83
C THR A 138 -1.83 -13.02 -16.05
N ARG A 139 -0.59 -12.50 -16.01
CA ARG A 139 0.09 -11.77 -17.10
C ARG A 139 -0.81 -10.66 -17.67
N GLU A 140 -1.13 -10.72 -18.96
CA GLU A 140 -1.92 -9.72 -19.68
C GLU A 140 -3.38 -9.61 -19.19
N HIS A 141 -3.90 -10.61 -18.49
CA HIS A 141 -5.25 -10.52 -17.93
C HIS A 141 -5.33 -9.48 -16.80
N THR A 142 -4.20 -9.14 -16.19
CA THR A 142 -4.13 -8.28 -15.01
C THR A 142 -4.71 -6.90 -15.27
N ILE A 143 -4.49 -6.33 -16.46
CA ILE A 143 -4.98 -4.99 -16.82
C ILE A 143 -6.52 -4.88 -16.74
N TYR A 144 -7.24 -5.95 -17.07
CA TYR A 144 -8.69 -5.93 -17.15
C TYR A 144 -9.38 -5.97 -15.79
N TYR A 145 -8.77 -6.63 -14.81
CA TYR A 145 -9.41 -6.88 -13.51
C TYR A 145 -8.78 -6.10 -12.35
N ALA A 146 -7.52 -5.67 -12.48
CA ALA A 146 -6.77 -5.09 -11.37
C ALA A 146 -7.49 -3.87 -10.77
N THR A 147 -7.94 -2.92 -11.62
CA THR A 147 -8.65 -1.70 -11.21
C THR A 147 -9.97 -2.01 -10.52
N ILE A 148 -10.81 -2.83 -11.18
CA ILE A 148 -12.12 -3.24 -10.67
C ILE A 148 -11.98 -3.97 -9.33
N ASN A 149 -11.03 -4.91 -9.21
CA ASN A 149 -10.79 -5.66 -7.99
C ASN A 149 -10.49 -4.74 -6.79
N SER A 150 -9.64 -3.72 -6.97
CA SER A 150 -9.35 -2.79 -5.88
C SER A 150 -10.53 -1.91 -5.49
N ILE A 151 -11.34 -1.48 -6.46
CA ILE A 151 -12.56 -0.71 -6.17
C ILE A 151 -13.55 -1.58 -5.39
N LEU A 152 -13.74 -2.83 -5.81
CA LEU A 152 -14.64 -3.77 -5.12
C LEU A 152 -14.18 -4.05 -3.68
N VAL A 153 -12.90 -4.36 -3.48
CA VAL A 153 -12.36 -4.60 -2.13
C VAL A 153 -12.45 -3.34 -1.28
N TRP A 154 -12.13 -2.17 -1.83
CA TRP A 154 -12.24 -0.90 -1.11
C TRP A 154 -13.67 -0.63 -0.65
N LEU A 155 -14.64 -0.74 -1.56
CA LEU A 155 -16.05 -0.55 -1.24
C LEU A 155 -16.54 -1.58 -0.21
N ALA A 156 -16.22 -2.87 -0.41
CA ALA A 156 -16.62 -3.92 0.51
C ALA A 156 -16.05 -3.72 1.92
N THR A 157 -14.77 -3.37 2.03
CA THR A 157 -14.11 -3.11 3.33
C THR A 157 -14.60 -1.82 3.98
N ALA A 158 -14.87 -0.77 3.20
CA ALA A 158 -15.48 0.47 3.69
C ALA A 158 -16.91 0.23 4.20
N ILE A 159 -17.75 -0.46 3.43
CA ILE A 159 -19.12 -0.81 3.82
C ILE A 159 -19.10 -1.64 5.10
N LEU A 160 -18.26 -2.68 5.17
CA LEU A 160 -18.10 -3.48 6.38
C LEU A 160 -17.70 -2.61 7.57
N GLY A 161 -16.72 -1.71 7.37
CA GLY A 161 -16.23 -0.74 8.37
C GLY A 161 -17.34 0.14 8.94
N LEU A 162 -18.21 0.66 8.07
CA LEU A 162 -19.26 1.62 8.41
C LEU A 162 -20.51 0.97 8.99
N THR A 163 -20.95 -0.19 8.45
CA THR A 163 -22.20 -0.83 8.87
C THR A 163 -22.04 -1.71 10.09
N THR A 164 -20.85 -2.31 10.28
CA THR A 164 -20.59 -3.26 11.36
C THR A 164 -19.31 -2.88 12.10
N PRO A 165 -19.24 -1.76 12.84
CA PRO A 165 -18.03 -1.37 13.58
C PRO A 165 -17.64 -2.40 14.67
N VAL A 166 -16.35 -2.54 14.97
CA VAL A 166 -15.89 -3.51 15.99
C VAL A 166 -16.34 -3.04 17.36
N GLN A 167 -17.02 -3.94 18.08
CA GLN A 167 -17.35 -3.77 19.49
C GLN A 167 -16.29 -4.42 20.37
N HIS A 168 -15.81 -3.68 21.35
CA HIS A 168 -14.93 -4.18 22.40
C HIS A 168 -15.72 -5.08 23.38
N SER A 169 -15.02 -5.97 24.07
CA SER A 169 -15.57 -6.77 25.15
C SER A 169 -14.69 -6.62 26.38
N ALA A 170 -15.30 -6.28 27.52
CA ALA A 170 -14.62 -6.21 28.81
C ALA A 170 -15.36 -7.12 29.79
N THR A 171 -14.66 -8.12 30.31
CA THR A 171 -15.20 -9.03 31.32
C THR A 171 -14.40 -8.89 32.60
N THR A 172 -15.08 -8.54 33.69
CA THR A 172 -14.46 -8.41 35.01
C THR A 172 -14.68 -9.71 35.78
N ASN A 173 -13.59 -10.40 36.12
CA ASN A 173 -13.62 -11.55 36.99
C ASN A 173 -12.39 -11.47 37.89
N LYS A 174 -12.59 -11.05 39.13
CA LYS A 174 -11.50 -10.87 40.10
C LYS A 174 -11.13 -12.22 40.69
N GLN A 175 -9.99 -12.76 40.28
CA GLN A 175 -9.38 -13.94 40.87
C GLN A 175 -8.01 -13.56 41.41
N CYS A 176 -7.85 -13.64 42.73
CA CYS A 176 -6.58 -13.41 43.39
C CYS A 176 -6.02 -14.75 43.85
N SER A 177 -4.78 -15.03 43.48
CA SER A 177 -4.03 -16.19 43.97
C SER A 177 -2.81 -15.70 44.73
N VAL A 178 -2.57 -16.28 45.91
CA VAL A 178 -1.36 -16.03 46.69
C VAL A 178 -0.28 -16.94 46.12
N ILE A 179 0.67 -16.37 45.38
CA ILE A 179 1.77 -17.14 44.78
C ILE A 179 2.83 -17.43 45.85
N GLN A 180 3.09 -16.44 46.71
CA GLN A 180 4.00 -16.58 47.84
C GLN A 180 3.38 -15.89 49.05
N MET A 181 3.05 -16.69 50.08
CA MET A 181 2.59 -16.17 51.37
C MET A 181 3.61 -15.13 51.87
N ASP A 182 3.11 -13.97 52.27
CA ASP A 182 3.86 -12.77 52.72
C ASP A 182 4.58 -11.91 51.67
N PHE A 183 4.74 -12.35 50.41
CA PHE A 183 5.50 -11.59 49.41
C PHE A 183 4.71 -11.16 48.18
N GLN A 184 3.78 -11.98 47.69
CA GLN A 184 3.13 -11.69 46.40
C GLN A 184 1.74 -12.32 46.27
N VAL A 185 0.77 -11.46 45.98
CA VAL A 185 -0.58 -11.82 45.51
C VAL A 185 -0.74 -11.33 44.08
N VAL A 186 -1.10 -12.22 43.17
CA VAL A 186 -1.42 -11.86 41.78
C VAL A 186 -2.93 -11.92 41.61
N CYS A 187 -3.52 -10.77 41.30
CA CYS A 187 -4.94 -10.62 41.02
C CYS A 187 -5.16 -10.39 39.53
N THR A 188 -5.84 -11.31 38.86
CA THR A 188 -6.45 -11.06 37.56
C THR A 188 -7.80 -10.39 37.81
N SER A 189 -7.95 -9.11 37.42
CA SER A 189 -9.18 -8.35 37.71
C SER A 189 -10.18 -8.38 36.55
N GLY A 190 -9.71 -8.51 35.32
CA GLY A 190 -10.55 -8.56 34.13
C GLY A 190 -9.76 -8.70 32.84
N VAL A 191 -10.46 -9.05 31.77
CA VAL A 191 -9.91 -9.19 30.41
C VAL A 191 -10.60 -8.18 29.51
N VAL A 192 -9.81 -7.39 28.77
CA VAL A 192 -10.30 -6.43 27.78
C VAL A 192 -9.88 -6.89 26.39
N ALA A 193 -10.86 -7.31 25.59
CA ALA A 193 -10.69 -7.68 24.19
C ALA A 193 -11.10 -6.50 23.28
N ILE A 194 -10.11 -5.93 22.59
CA ILE A 194 -10.29 -4.75 21.71
C ILE A 194 -10.54 -5.17 20.26
N GLY A 195 -9.97 -6.30 19.83
CA GLY A 195 -9.99 -6.75 18.45
C GLY A 195 -10.70 -8.09 18.23
N ARG A 196 -11.09 -8.34 16.98
CA ARG A 196 -11.71 -9.61 16.56
C ARG A 196 -10.91 -10.25 15.43
N LEU A 197 -10.30 -11.42 15.70
CA LEU A 197 -9.56 -12.20 14.71
C LEU A 197 -10.43 -12.64 13.52
N SER A 198 -11.70 -12.95 13.77
CA SER A 198 -12.66 -13.32 12.72
C SER A 198 -12.84 -12.20 11.69
N ARG A 199 -12.84 -10.93 12.12
CA ARG A 199 -12.95 -9.78 11.22
C ARG A 199 -11.67 -9.57 10.42
N LEU A 200 -10.52 -9.73 11.05
CA LEU A 200 -9.23 -9.68 10.37
C LEU A 200 -9.17 -10.75 9.26
N ALA A 201 -9.52 -11.99 9.60
CA ALA A 201 -9.57 -13.10 8.64
C ALA A 201 -10.58 -12.86 7.52
N LEU A 202 -11.75 -12.28 7.83
CA LEU A 202 -12.76 -11.90 6.85
C LEU A 202 -12.22 -10.85 5.86
N ILE A 203 -11.54 -9.80 6.32
CA ILE A 203 -10.96 -8.78 5.44
C ILE A 203 -9.87 -9.38 4.54
N LEU A 204 -8.98 -10.21 5.10
CA LEU A 204 -7.97 -10.92 4.31
C LEU A 204 -8.62 -11.87 3.28
N GLY A 205 -9.67 -12.58 3.71
CA GLY A 205 -10.48 -13.43 2.84
C GLY A 205 -11.16 -12.66 1.71
N MET A 206 -11.67 -11.44 1.95
CA MET A 206 -12.22 -10.58 0.90
C MET A 206 -11.14 -10.19 -0.12
N VAL A 207 -9.95 -9.80 0.33
CA VAL A 207 -8.83 -9.43 -0.56
C VAL A 207 -8.50 -10.58 -1.51
N LEU A 208 -8.34 -11.79 -0.98
CA LEU A 208 -7.99 -12.97 -1.78
C LEU A 208 -9.16 -13.46 -2.64
N GLY A 209 -10.38 -13.49 -2.07
CA GLY A 209 -11.58 -13.96 -2.72
C GLY A 209 -12.01 -13.08 -3.89
N PHE A 210 -12.04 -11.76 -3.72
CA PHE A 210 -12.34 -10.85 -4.82
C PHE A 210 -11.25 -10.88 -5.89
N ASN A 211 -9.98 -11.01 -5.52
CA ASN A 211 -8.89 -11.16 -6.48
C ASN A 211 -9.09 -12.39 -7.38
N LEU A 212 -9.33 -13.55 -6.77
CA LEU A 212 -9.58 -14.79 -7.49
C LEU A 212 -10.85 -14.70 -8.35
N GLY A 213 -11.94 -14.18 -7.81
CA GLY A 213 -13.20 -14.01 -8.52
C GLY A 213 -13.07 -13.11 -9.74
N CYS A 214 -12.47 -11.93 -9.57
CA CYS A 214 -12.20 -10.99 -10.65
C CYS A 214 -11.27 -11.58 -11.72
N PHE A 215 -10.26 -12.35 -11.33
CA PHE A 215 -9.39 -13.05 -12.27
C PHE A 215 -10.16 -14.10 -13.09
N VAL A 216 -10.95 -14.95 -12.44
CA VAL A 216 -11.76 -15.98 -13.14
C VAL A 216 -12.74 -15.34 -14.11
N ILE A 217 -13.42 -14.27 -13.68
CA ILE A 217 -14.35 -13.52 -14.54
C ILE A 217 -13.60 -12.92 -15.75
N ALA A 218 -12.47 -12.25 -15.53
CA ALA A 218 -11.68 -11.67 -16.61
C ALA A 218 -11.18 -12.74 -17.59
N LYS A 219 -10.74 -13.90 -17.09
CA LYS A 219 -10.32 -15.03 -17.92
C LYS A 219 -11.46 -15.61 -18.75
N CYS A 220 -12.68 -15.65 -18.23
CA CYS A 220 -13.85 -16.12 -18.97
C CYS A 220 -14.37 -15.11 -20.01
N LEU A 221 -14.32 -13.81 -19.71
CA LEU A 221 -14.85 -12.76 -20.57
C LEU A 221 -13.87 -12.33 -21.66
N VAL A 222 -12.57 -12.33 -21.38
CA VAL A 222 -11.54 -11.85 -22.32
C VAL A 222 -10.98 -13.03 -23.10
N ARG A 223 -11.54 -13.25 -24.30
CA ARG A 223 -11.14 -14.34 -25.21
C ARG A 223 -9.98 -13.95 -26.15
N ARG A 224 -9.73 -12.65 -26.33
CA ARG A 224 -8.71 -12.11 -27.25
C ARG A 224 -7.69 -11.32 -26.44
N GLN A 225 -6.44 -11.76 -26.48
CA GLN A 225 -5.33 -11.17 -25.74
C GLN A 225 -4.79 -9.93 -26.47
N LEU A 226 -4.40 -8.90 -25.71
CA LEU A 226 -3.60 -7.83 -26.27
C LEU A 226 -2.22 -8.40 -26.64
N PRO A 227 -1.63 -8.04 -27.80
CA PRO A 227 -0.30 -8.52 -28.13
C PRO A 227 0.71 -8.12 -27.03
N PRO A 228 1.66 -9.00 -26.68
CA PRO A 228 2.61 -8.75 -25.61
C PRO A 228 3.46 -7.52 -25.93
N ALA A 229 3.52 -6.56 -25.01
CA ALA A 229 4.46 -5.45 -25.09
C ALA A 229 5.90 -5.99 -25.25
N ALA A 230 6.68 -5.32 -26.09
CA ALA A 230 8.07 -5.66 -26.42
C ALA A 230 8.90 -5.95 -25.15
N LYS A 231 9.79 -6.93 -25.22
CA LYS A 231 10.64 -7.34 -24.09
C LYS A 231 11.73 -6.29 -23.86
N CYS A 232 11.44 -5.26 -23.05
CA CYS A 232 12.47 -4.31 -22.62
C CYS A 232 13.02 -4.70 -21.24
N LEU A 233 14.35 -4.88 -21.12
CA LEU A 233 15.03 -5.31 -19.89
C LEU A 233 14.82 -4.34 -18.71
N PHE A 234 14.60 -3.05 -19.01
CA PHE A 234 14.42 -1.98 -18.04
C PHE A 234 12.97 -1.77 -17.59
N LEU A 235 12.01 -2.55 -18.11
CA LEU A 235 10.62 -2.48 -17.66
C LEU A 235 10.39 -3.37 -16.42
N TYR A 236 9.82 -2.78 -15.37
CA TYR A 236 9.25 -3.54 -14.28
C TYR A 236 8.14 -4.48 -14.78
N ALA A 237 8.02 -5.69 -14.22
CA ALA A 237 6.97 -6.62 -14.61
C ALA A 237 5.55 -6.01 -14.50
N GLY A 238 5.31 -5.19 -13.47
CA GLY A 238 4.06 -4.44 -13.30
C GLY A 238 3.80 -3.41 -14.39
N THR A 239 4.80 -2.64 -14.81
CA THR A 239 4.61 -1.64 -15.89
C THR A 239 4.31 -2.32 -17.21
N ARG A 240 4.90 -3.49 -17.47
CA ARG A 240 4.64 -4.26 -18.69
C ARG A 240 3.17 -4.64 -18.87
N TYR A 241 2.46 -4.93 -17.78
CA TYR A 241 1.08 -5.42 -17.85
C TYR A 241 0.04 -4.38 -17.42
N LEU A 242 0.41 -3.30 -16.73
CA LEU A 242 -0.54 -2.26 -16.30
C LEU A 242 -0.45 -0.98 -17.12
N PHE A 243 0.68 -0.67 -17.76
CA PHE A 243 0.79 0.58 -18.51
C PHE A 243 0.12 0.48 -19.87
N MET A 244 -0.56 1.56 -20.23
CA MET A 244 -1.07 1.76 -21.57
C MET A 244 0.08 2.18 -22.48
N THR A 245 0.45 1.28 -23.39
CA THR A 245 1.59 1.47 -24.31
C THR A 245 1.15 1.85 -25.72
N ASN A 246 -0.10 1.55 -26.13
CA ASN A 246 -0.56 1.64 -27.52
C ASN A 246 -0.35 3.01 -28.19
N ARG A 247 -0.50 4.10 -27.44
CA ARG A 247 -0.32 5.46 -27.97
C ARG A 247 1.13 5.89 -28.05
N TRP A 248 2.04 5.16 -27.41
CA TRP A 248 3.45 5.50 -27.20
C TRP A 248 4.39 4.48 -27.86
N THR A 249 3.85 3.63 -28.74
CA THR A 249 4.61 2.65 -29.53
C THR A 249 4.60 3.03 -31.00
N TYR A 250 5.77 3.10 -31.62
CA TYR A 250 5.92 3.30 -33.06
C TYR A 250 6.95 2.30 -33.60
N LYS A 251 6.63 1.58 -34.68
CA LYS A 251 7.48 0.51 -35.27
C LYS A 251 8.09 -0.44 -34.21
N ASN A 252 7.28 -0.97 -33.30
CA ASN A 252 7.69 -1.84 -32.18
C ASN A 252 8.64 -1.22 -31.13
N VAL A 253 9.01 0.05 -31.25
CA VAL A 253 9.77 0.79 -30.24
C VAL A 253 8.81 1.46 -29.26
N TYR A 254 9.03 1.22 -27.96
CA TYR A 254 8.26 1.87 -26.89
C TYR A 254 8.96 3.15 -26.41
N TYR A 255 8.29 4.28 -26.63
CA TYR A 255 8.70 5.60 -26.17
C TYR A 255 8.02 5.89 -24.84
N MET A 256 8.73 5.73 -23.74
CA MET A 256 8.13 5.92 -22.42
C MET A 256 8.18 7.39 -22.01
N ASP A 257 7.03 7.97 -21.67
CA ASP A 257 7.01 9.33 -21.12
C ASP A 257 7.76 9.39 -19.78
N ARG A 258 8.35 10.54 -19.46
CA ARG A 258 9.24 10.66 -18.28
C ARG A 258 8.50 10.50 -16.96
N ALA A 259 7.22 10.83 -16.90
CA ALA A 259 6.43 10.67 -15.70
C ALA A 259 6.14 9.18 -15.44
N SER A 260 5.74 8.44 -16.47
CA SER A 260 5.66 6.97 -16.43
C SER A 260 7.02 6.35 -16.12
N ALA A 261 8.13 6.88 -16.66
CA ALA A 261 9.48 6.39 -16.36
C ALA A 261 9.79 6.46 -14.85
N ILE A 262 9.39 7.53 -14.16
CA ILE A 262 9.52 7.63 -12.70
C ILE A 262 8.68 6.59 -12.00
N LEU A 263 7.45 6.34 -12.42
CA LEU A 263 6.64 5.25 -11.85
C LEU A 263 7.27 3.89 -12.10
N ASN A 264 7.95 3.72 -13.23
CA ASN A 264 8.81 2.58 -13.53
C ASN A 264 10.16 2.63 -12.80
N GLY A 265 10.45 3.59 -11.92
CA GLY A 265 11.69 3.66 -11.15
C GLY A 265 12.92 4.10 -11.94
N ILE A 266 12.73 4.75 -13.08
CA ILE A 266 13.81 5.31 -13.89
C ILE A 266 13.80 6.83 -13.73
N LEU A 267 14.84 7.37 -13.12
CA LEU A 267 15.08 8.82 -13.08
C LEU A 267 15.76 9.26 -14.36
N THR A 268 15.15 10.19 -15.09
CA THR A 268 15.67 10.66 -16.38
C THR A 268 16.24 12.08 -16.28
N LEU A 269 17.47 12.27 -16.74
CA LEU A 269 18.11 13.56 -16.87
C LEU A 269 18.49 13.79 -18.33
N ARG A 270 17.88 14.79 -18.97
CA ARG A 270 18.25 15.22 -20.31
C ARG A 270 19.42 16.19 -20.22
N TRP A 271 20.52 15.88 -20.89
CA TRP A 271 21.69 16.74 -20.98
C TRP A 271 22.19 16.80 -22.43
N LYS A 272 22.09 17.98 -23.05
CA LYS A 272 22.38 18.17 -24.49
C LYS A 272 21.57 17.19 -25.36
N GLN A 273 22.24 16.43 -26.23
CA GLN A 273 21.66 15.40 -27.11
C GLN A 273 21.69 13.99 -26.50
N ALA A 274 21.76 13.86 -25.18
CA ALA A 274 21.67 12.58 -24.49
C ALA A 274 20.65 12.61 -23.36
N MET A 275 19.94 11.50 -23.17
CA MET A 275 19.12 11.23 -22.00
C MET A 275 19.82 10.18 -21.13
N PHE A 276 20.16 10.58 -19.92
CA PHE A 276 20.70 9.68 -18.90
C PHE A 276 19.55 9.13 -18.07
N GLY A 277 19.49 7.81 -17.92
CA GLY A 277 18.54 7.12 -17.05
C GLY A 277 19.26 6.47 -15.87
N LEU A 278 18.74 6.64 -14.66
CA LEU A 278 19.12 5.87 -13.48
C LEU A 278 17.95 4.95 -13.10
N ASP A 279 18.12 3.65 -13.26
CA ASP A 279 17.17 2.64 -12.80
C ASP A 279 17.43 2.34 -11.32
N ILE A 280 16.52 2.78 -10.44
CA ILE A 280 16.63 2.62 -8.99
C ILE A 280 16.48 1.16 -8.55
N LYS A 281 15.85 0.30 -9.36
CA LYS A 281 15.67 -1.12 -9.04
C LYS A 281 16.99 -1.87 -9.20
N LEU A 282 17.68 -1.58 -10.29
CA LEU A 282 18.94 -2.23 -10.67
C LEU A 282 20.17 -1.46 -10.14
N TRP A 283 19.99 -0.23 -9.66
CA TRP A 283 21.07 0.72 -9.34
C TRP A 283 22.05 0.90 -10.51
N ARG A 284 21.51 0.90 -11.73
CA ARG A 284 22.30 1.03 -12.97
C ARG A 284 21.97 2.33 -13.67
N THR A 285 23.00 3.00 -14.16
CA THR A 285 22.86 4.12 -15.07
C THR A 285 23.00 3.65 -16.52
N PHE A 286 22.27 4.29 -17.41
CA PHE A 286 22.39 4.10 -18.85
C PHE A 286 22.24 5.43 -19.58
N ARG A 287 22.73 5.48 -20.81
CA ARG A 287 22.68 6.66 -21.67
C ARG A 287 21.99 6.26 -22.97
N VAL A 288 21.05 7.09 -23.38
CA VAL A 288 20.39 7.00 -24.68
C VAL A 288 20.69 8.29 -25.44
N ASP A 289 21.29 8.17 -26.62
CA ASP A 289 21.52 9.31 -27.48
C ASP A 289 20.21 9.70 -28.20
N LEU A 290 19.89 10.99 -28.16
CA LEU A 290 18.71 11.57 -28.80
C LEU A 290 19.15 12.03 -30.19
N TRP A 291 18.78 11.28 -31.21
CA TRP A 291 19.05 11.61 -32.61
C TRP A 291 18.14 12.78 -33.04
N ASP A 292 18.67 13.74 -33.81
CA ASP A 292 17.90 14.92 -34.30
C ASP A 292 16.82 14.53 -35.34
N GLU A 293 16.98 13.41 -36.03
CA GLU A 293 15.95 12.84 -36.91
C GLU A 293 15.22 11.71 -36.17
N SER A 294 14.00 11.99 -35.69
CA SER A 294 13.11 10.93 -35.24
C SER A 294 12.63 10.10 -36.43
N ASP A 295 12.71 8.76 -36.35
CA ASP A 295 12.11 7.83 -37.33
C ASP A 295 10.59 7.99 -37.53
N ILE A 296 9.98 8.87 -36.73
CA ILE A 296 8.56 9.19 -36.68
C ILE A 296 8.29 10.36 -37.63
N PRO A 297 7.37 10.22 -38.61
CA PRO A 297 6.96 11.30 -39.50
C PRO A 297 6.50 12.52 -38.71
N VAL A 298 6.82 13.72 -39.20
CA VAL A 298 6.48 15.00 -38.54
C VAL A 298 4.96 15.13 -38.29
N ASP A 299 4.14 14.57 -39.20
CA ASP A 299 2.68 14.58 -39.12
C ASP A 299 2.08 13.61 -38.08
N HIS A 300 2.90 12.74 -37.47
CA HIS A 300 2.41 11.79 -36.48
C HIS A 300 2.24 12.49 -35.12
N PRO A 301 1.13 12.27 -34.38
CA PRO A 301 0.86 12.91 -33.08
C PRO A 301 1.89 12.58 -31.98
N LEU A 302 2.84 11.68 -32.24
CA LEU A 302 3.93 11.33 -31.33
C LEU A 302 5.19 12.17 -31.55
N SER A 303 5.34 12.85 -32.69
CA SER A 303 6.61 13.51 -33.04
C SER A 303 7.02 14.54 -31.97
N GLU A 304 6.11 15.40 -31.55
CA GLU A 304 6.36 16.38 -30.47
C GLU A 304 6.63 15.70 -29.11
N ALA A 305 5.85 14.67 -28.77
CA ALA A 305 5.95 13.97 -27.48
C ALA A 305 7.24 13.15 -27.35
N THR A 306 7.76 12.60 -28.45
CA THR A 306 8.97 11.76 -28.44
C THR A 306 10.24 12.51 -28.09
N SER A 307 10.29 13.82 -28.38
CA SER A 307 11.40 14.69 -27.95
C SER A 307 11.55 14.76 -26.42
N PHE A 308 10.49 14.40 -25.69
CA PHE A 308 10.46 14.34 -24.23
C PHE A 308 10.42 12.90 -23.70
N ALA A 309 10.39 11.87 -24.55
CA ALA A 309 10.26 10.48 -24.15
C ALA A 309 11.62 9.77 -24.01
N LEU A 310 11.65 8.73 -23.18
CA LEU A 310 12.76 7.80 -23.04
C LEU A 310 12.56 6.59 -23.94
N LEU A 311 13.55 6.31 -24.80
CA LEU A 311 13.54 5.15 -25.68
C LEU A 311 14.07 3.93 -24.90
N LEU A 312 13.23 2.91 -24.68
CA LEU A 312 13.56 1.78 -23.79
C LEU A 312 13.79 0.45 -24.50
N CYS A 313 13.38 0.33 -25.76
CA CYS A 313 13.63 -0.84 -26.58
C CYS A 313 14.36 -0.43 -27.85
N LEU A 314 15.62 -0.83 -27.95
CA LEU A 314 16.30 -1.00 -29.23
C LEU A 314 16.14 -2.49 -29.60
N GLU A 315 15.85 -2.77 -30.87
CA GLU A 315 15.81 -4.11 -31.43
C GLU A 315 17.02 -4.91 -30.91
N GLY A 316 16.75 -6.07 -30.31
CA GLY A 316 17.79 -7.07 -30.11
C GLY A 316 17.90 -7.86 -31.40
N ASP A 317 19.06 -7.76 -32.07
CA ASP A 317 19.59 -8.83 -32.90
C ASP A 317 19.77 -10.11 -32.06
#